data_AF-U3TR62-F1
#
_entry.id   AF-U3TR62-F1
#
_cell.length_a   1.000
_cell.length_b   1.000
_cell.length_c   1.000
_cell.angle_alpha   90.00
_cell.angle_beta   90.00
_cell.angle_gamma   90.00
#
_symmetry.space_group_name_H-M   'P 1'
#
loop_
_entity.id
_entity.type
_entity.pdbx_description
1 polymer ?
#
loop_
_entity_poly.entity_id
_entity_poly.type
_entity_poly.pdbx_seq_one_letter_code
_entity_poly.pdbx_strand_id
1 'polypeptide(L)'
;MVYSPVEYEPAMWNSSNALLVHIDVLPAETDNHYQPDAELVGDIAGTVRKIAEQITSPLQLSDAAATILQDRQQQRQLLAMQGASLDQFALHPLCIVRAMQDIINSDVSLTVDMGSFHIWIARYLYSFRARQIMISNGQQTMGVALPWAIGA
;
A
#
# COMPACT_ATOMS: atom_id res chain seq x y z
N MET A 1 -12.73 0.04 -6.90
CA MET A 1 -12.31 -1.32 -6.51
C MET A 1 -12.80 -1.47 -5.09
N VAL A 2 -13.64 -2.46 -4.83
CA VAL A 2 -14.32 -2.70 -3.53
C VAL A 2 -13.33 -3.45 -2.63
N TYR A 3 -13.26 -3.14 -1.33
CA TYR A 3 -12.41 -3.90 -0.42
C TYR A 3 -12.88 -5.35 -0.36
N SER A 4 -11.97 -6.30 -0.56
CA SER A 4 -12.24 -7.73 -0.42
C SER A 4 -11.34 -8.35 0.65
N PRO A 5 -11.86 -9.25 1.52
CA PRO A 5 -11.04 -10.01 2.46
C PRO A 5 -9.89 -10.79 1.79
N VAL A 6 -9.98 -11.05 0.48
CA VAL A 6 -8.95 -11.67 -0.34
C VAL A 6 -7.69 -10.77 -0.46
N GLU A 7 -7.82 -9.45 -0.31
CA GLU A 7 -6.69 -8.51 -0.44
C GLU A 7 -5.78 -8.53 0.78
N TYR A 8 -6.36 -8.59 1.99
CA TYR A 8 -5.65 -8.80 3.24
C TYR A 8 -6.62 -9.23 4.35
N GLU A 9 -6.35 -10.40 4.93
CA GLU A 9 -7.26 -11.07 5.87
C GLU A 9 -7.47 -10.22 7.15
N PRO A 10 -8.72 -9.89 7.52
CA PRO A 10 -9.05 -9.09 8.70
C PRO A 10 -8.43 -9.58 10.01
N ALA A 11 -8.34 -10.90 10.20
CA ALA A 11 -7.74 -11.51 11.38
C ALA A 11 -6.27 -11.11 11.62
N MET A 12 -5.55 -10.71 10.57
CA MET A 12 -4.14 -10.33 10.66
C MET A 12 -3.91 -8.90 11.18
N TRP A 13 -4.94 -8.06 11.21
CA TRP A 13 -4.78 -6.65 11.59
C TRP A 13 -5.86 -6.11 12.52
N ASN A 14 -7.07 -6.66 12.49
CA ASN A 14 -8.13 -6.22 13.37
C ASN A 14 -8.00 -6.91 14.73
N SER A 15 -7.55 -6.14 15.73
CA SER A 15 -7.45 -6.59 17.13
C SER A 15 -8.75 -6.40 17.92
N SER A 16 -9.84 -5.97 17.27
CA SER A 16 -11.16 -5.71 17.86
C SER A 16 -11.19 -4.71 19.02
N ASN A 17 -10.15 -3.88 19.14
CA ASN A 17 -10.00 -2.87 20.21
C ASN A 17 -10.25 -1.44 19.72
N ALA A 18 -10.65 -1.26 18.46
CA ALA A 18 -10.85 0.04 17.84
C ALA A 18 -12.20 0.07 17.12
N LEU A 19 -12.81 1.27 17.05
CA LEU A 19 -13.98 1.50 16.24
C LEU A 19 -13.65 1.27 14.76
N LEU A 20 -14.45 0.42 14.11
CA LEU A 20 -14.30 0.07 12.71
C LEU A 20 -15.35 0.82 11.87
N VAL A 21 -14.88 1.72 11.00
CA VAL A 21 -15.74 2.44 10.05
C VAL A 21 -15.48 1.93 8.65
N HIS A 22 -16.53 1.46 7.96
CA HIS A 22 -16.46 0.99 6.58
C HIS A 22 -17.01 2.06 5.63
N ILE A 23 -16.24 2.37 4.57
CA ILE A 23 -16.62 3.36 3.54
C ILE A 23 -16.37 2.73 2.17
N ASP A 24 -17.44 2.39 1.46
CA ASP A 24 -17.35 1.81 0.12
C ASP A 24 -18.65 2.08 -0.67
N VAL A 25 -18.65 1.75 -1.96
CA VAL A 25 -19.85 1.80 -2.82
C VAL A 25 -20.83 0.66 -2.55
N LEU A 26 -20.37 -0.40 -1.87
CA LEU A 26 -21.16 -1.56 -1.45
C LEU A 26 -21.12 -1.70 0.07
N PRO A 27 -22.10 -2.36 0.71
CA PRO A 27 -22.03 -2.74 2.11
C PRO A 27 -20.86 -3.69 2.40
N ALA A 28 -20.40 -3.71 3.65
CA ALA A 28 -19.33 -4.60 4.07
C ALA A 28 -19.75 -6.09 3.99
N GLU A 29 -18.85 -6.94 3.51
CA GLU A 29 -18.97 -8.39 3.71
C GLU A 29 -18.65 -8.72 5.17
N THR A 30 -19.60 -9.34 5.88
CA THR A 30 -19.44 -9.66 7.30
C THR A 30 -18.47 -10.82 7.49
N ASP A 31 -17.43 -10.60 8.29
CA ASP A 31 -16.49 -11.63 8.74
C ASP A 31 -16.39 -11.61 10.29
N ASN A 32 -15.94 -12.70 10.90
CA ASN A 32 -15.71 -12.75 12.35
C ASN A 32 -14.76 -11.64 12.85
N HIS A 33 -13.82 -11.22 12.01
CA HIS A 33 -12.84 -10.16 12.31
C HIS A 33 -13.10 -8.88 11.49
N TYR A 34 -14.26 -8.76 10.84
CA TYR A 34 -14.65 -7.55 10.09
C TYR A 34 -16.14 -7.26 10.32
N GLN A 35 -16.43 -6.57 11.42
CA GLN A 35 -17.76 -6.17 11.84
C GLN A 35 -17.76 -4.65 12.06
N PRO A 36 -18.09 -3.85 11.03
CA PRO A 36 -18.07 -2.39 11.15
C PRO A 36 -19.07 -1.89 12.19
N ASP A 37 -18.64 -0.96 13.05
CA ASP A 37 -19.52 -0.23 13.96
C ASP A 37 -20.37 0.82 13.21
N ALA A 38 -19.86 1.30 12.08
CA ALA A 38 -20.56 2.23 11.20
C ALA A 38 -20.21 1.96 9.73
N GLU A 39 -21.23 2.04 8.86
CA GLU A 39 -21.09 1.89 7.41
C GLU A 39 -21.56 3.16 6.69
N LEU A 40 -20.72 3.67 5.78
CA LEU A 40 -21.01 4.80 4.92
C LEU A 40 -21.02 4.35 3.46
N VAL A 41 -22.15 3.77 3.04
CA VAL A 41 -22.32 3.18 1.70
C VAL A 41 -22.72 4.25 0.68
N GLY A 42 -21.94 4.42 -0.38
CA GLY A 42 -22.25 5.36 -1.46
C GLY A 42 -21.01 5.84 -2.24
N ASP A 43 -21.13 6.98 -2.90
CA ASP A 43 -20.00 7.59 -3.63
C ASP A 43 -18.84 7.92 -2.68
N ILE A 44 -17.73 7.20 -2.79
CA ILE A 44 -16.56 7.32 -1.91
C ILE A 44 -16.03 8.77 -1.93
N ALA A 45 -15.92 9.38 -3.11
CA ALA A 45 -15.38 10.73 -3.24
C ALA A 45 -16.25 11.77 -2.52
N GLY A 46 -17.57 11.69 -2.69
CA GLY A 46 -18.55 12.52 -2.01
C GLY A 46 -18.55 12.33 -0.51
N THR A 47 -18.51 11.08 -0.04
CA THR A 47 -18.45 10.75 1.40
C THR A 47 -17.19 11.30 2.05
N VAL A 48 -16.01 11.05 1.47
CA VAL A 48 -14.73 11.56 2.00
C VAL A 48 -14.70 13.09 2.03
N ARG A 49 -15.26 13.76 1.00
CA ARG A 49 -15.36 15.23 0.98
C ARG A 49 -16.20 15.76 2.14
N LYS A 50 -17.37 15.17 2.38
CA LYS A 50 -18.24 15.56 3.51
C LYS A 50 -17.58 15.33 4.86
N ILE A 51 -16.85 14.22 5.03
CA ILE A 51 -16.09 13.96 6.26
C ILE A 51 -15.01 15.04 6.45
N ALA A 52 -14.25 15.35 5.39
CA ALA A 52 -13.20 16.36 5.45
C ALA A 52 -13.74 17.76 5.83
N GLU A 53 -14.93 18.13 5.36
CA GLU A 53 -15.61 19.39 5.72
C GLU A 53 -15.96 19.48 7.22
N GLN A 54 -16.10 18.36 7.92
CA GLN A 54 -16.40 18.32 9.36
C GLN A 54 -15.14 18.30 10.24
N ILE A 55 -13.95 18.09 9.65
CA ILE A 55 -12.69 18.07 10.39
C ILE A 55 -12.22 19.51 10.60
N THR A 56 -12.29 19.99 11.84
CA THR A 56 -11.98 21.39 12.20
C THR A 56 -10.50 21.62 12.49
N SER A 57 -9.73 20.57 12.77
CA SER A 57 -8.30 20.67 13.03
C SER A 57 -7.56 19.38 12.65
N PRO A 58 -6.26 19.46 12.31
CA PRO A 58 -5.44 18.27 12.08
C PRO A 58 -5.30 17.44 13.36
N LEU A 59 -5.25 16.11 13.18
CA LEU A 59 -4.98 15.17 14.26
C LEU A 59 -3.65 15.50 14.94
N GLN A 60 -3.68 15.69 16.26
CA GLN A 60 -2.48 15.71 17.08
C GLN A 60 -2.06 14.27 17.37
N LEU A 61 -0.86 13.89 16.93
CA LEU A 61 -0.35 12.54 17.13
C LEU A 61 0.00 12.31 18.60
N SER A 62 -0.28 11.11 19.09
CA SER A 62 0.29 10.66 20.36
C SER A 62 1.78 10.36 20.21
N ASP A 63 2.53 10.40 21.32
CA ASP A 63 3.96 10.09 21.33
C ASP A 63 4.24 8.67 20.78
N ALA A 64 3.37 7.71 21.09
CA ALA A 64 3.47 6.35 20.58
C ALA A 64 3.31 6.31 19.05
N ALA A 65 2.31 7.01 18.50
CA ALA A 65 2.12 7.08 17.05
C ALA A 65 3.28 7.82 16.36
N ALA A 66 3.77 8.91 16.96
CA ALA A 66 4.91 9.65 16.46
C ALA A 66 6.19 8.79 16.43
N THR A 67 6.43 7.99 17.48
CA THR A 67 7.56 7.06 17.56
C THR A 67 7.50 6.00 16.44
N ILE A 68 6.32 5.41 16.20
CA ILE A 68 6.13 4.43 15.11
C ILE A 68 6.43 5.05 13.74
N LEU A 69 5.99 6.29 13.51
CA LEU A 69 6.27 7.00 12.25
C LEU A 69 7.76 7.32 12.10
N GLN A 70 8.44 7.69 13.18
CA GLN A 70 9.89 7.92 13.19
C GLN A 70 10.67 6.63 12.92
N ASP A 71 10.31 5.51 13.56
CA ASP A 71 10.92 4.20 13.29
C ASP A 71 10.72 3.79 11.83
N ARG A 72 9.51 3.95 11.28
CA ARG A 72 9.28 3.74 9.84
C ARG A 72 10.16 4.65 8.99
N GLN A 73 10.32 5.92 9.32
CA GLN A 73 11.21 6.81 8.60
C GLN A 73 12.67 6.33 8.64
N GLN A 74 13.16 5.89 9.80
CA GLN A 74 14.51 5.38 9.97
C GLN A 74 14.73 4.07 9.20
N GLN A 75 13.79 3.13 9.26
CA GLN A 75 13.85 1.88 8.50
C GLN A 75 13.96 2.15 7.00
N ARG A 76 13.19 3.12 6.47
CA ARG A 76 13.30 3.55 5.06
C ARG A 76 14.70 4.06 4.72
N GLN A 77 15.29 4.88 5.58
CA GLN A 77 16.64 5.42 5.37
C GLN A 77 17.71 4.34 5.42
N LEU A 78 17.63 3.43 6.40
CA LEU A 78 18.55 2.29 6.51
C LEU A 78 18.49 1.39 5.27
N LEU A 79 17.29 1.09 4.78
CA LEU A 79 17.09 0.26 3.59
C LEU A 79 17.63 0.96 2.32
N ALA A 80 17.47 2.27 2.20
CA ALA A 80 18.07 3.04 1.11
C ALA A 80 19.60 2.98 1.14
N MET A 81 20.23 3.02 2.32
CA MET A 81 21.70 2.94 2.47
C MET A 81 22.25 1.53 2.23
N GLN A 82 21.57 0.49 2.70
CA GLN A 82 22.03 -0.91 2.57
C GLN A 82 22.15 -1.36 1.11
N GLY A 83 21.30 -0.85 0.20
CA GLY A 83 21.42 -1.17 -1.23
C GLY A 83 22.70 -0.66 -1.90
N ALA A 84 23.37 0.35 -1.33
CA ALA A 84 24.55 0.99 -1.93
C ALA A 84 25.86 0.24 -1.68
N SER A 85 25.94 -0.56 -0.62
CA SER A 85 27.18 -1.26 -0.21
C SER A 85 27.22 -2.72 -0.65
N LEU A 86 26.26 -3.17 -1.45
CA LEU A 86 26.12 -4.56 -1.88
C LEU A 86 26.70 -4.74 -3.29
N ASP A 87 27.96 -5.18 -3.36
CA ASP A 87 28.71 -5.45 -4.61
C ASP A 87 28.80 -6.96 -4.93
N GLN A 88 27.75 -7.71 -4.58
CA GLN A 88 27.72 -9.16 -4.73
C GLN A 88 27.02 -9.59 -6.02
N PHE A 89 27.47 -10.72 -6.58
CA PHE A 89 26.81 -11.42 -7.68
C PHE A 89 26.33 -12.80 -7.20
N ALA A 90 25.05 -13.20 -7.32
CA ALA A 90 23.92 -12.50 -7.94
C ALA A 90 23.41 -11.27 -7.14
N LEU A 91 22.79 -10.32 -7.84
CA LEU A 91 22.33 -9.06 -7.28
C LEU A 91 21.35 -9.27 -6.13
N HIS A 92 21.55 -8.55 -5.02
CA HIS A 92 20.57 -8.50 -3.96
C HIS A 92 19.28 -7.81 -4.46
N PRO A 93 18.08 -8.29 -4.13
CA PRO A 93 16.83 -7.65 -4.54
C PRO A 93 16.73 -6.15 -4.19
N LEU A 94 17.38 -5.73 -3.10
CA LEU A 94 17.49 -4.30 -2.72
C LEU A 94 18.25 -3.46 -3.75
N CYS A 95 19.29 -4.00 -4.37
CA CYS A 95 20.03 -3.31 -5.42
C CYS A 95 19.13 -3.07 -6.64
N ILE A 96 18.31 -4.08 -6.99
CA ILE A 96 17.33 -3.99 -8.08
C ILE A 96 16.28 -2.93 -7.77
N VAL A 97 15.66 -2.99 -6.58
CA VAL A 97 14.65 -2.00 -6.14
C VAL A 97 15.23 -0.59 -6.15
N ARG A 98 16.46 -0.40 -5.69
CA ARG A 98 17.15 0.91 -5.71
C ARG A 98 17.39 1.39 -7.14
N ALA A 99 17.95 0.55 -8.00
CA ALA A 99 18.19 0.92 -9.40
C ALA A 99 16.87 1.25 -10.13
N MET A 100 15.78 0.57 -9.80
CA MET A 100 14.45 0.88 -10.33
C MET A 100 13.95 2.26 -9.88
N GLN A 101 14.26 2.72 -8.66
CA GLN A 101 13.87 4.06 -8.19
C GLN A 101 14.53 5.17 -9.00
N ASP A 102 15.76 4.96 -9.48
CA ASP A 102 16.48 5.95 -10.27
C ASP A 102 15.84 6.19 -11.66
N ILE A 103 15.11 5.21 -12.18
CA ILE A 103 14.43 5.28 -13.48
C ILE A 103 12.92 5.57 -13.37
N ILE A 104 12.29 5.25 -12.24
CA ILE A 104 10.85 5.43 -12.02
C ILE A 104 10.59 6.81 -11.41
N ASN A 105 10.17 7.74 -12.25
CA ASN A 105 9.75 9.08 -11.87
C ASN A 105 8.23 9.27 -12.02
N SER A 106 7.74 10.48 -11.73
CA SER A 106 6.32 10.84 -11.72
C SER A 106 5.63 10.77 -13.09
N ASP A 107 6.37 10.52 -14.16
CA ASP A 107 5.85 10.37 -15.51
C ASP A 107 5.81 8.90 -15.97
N VAL A 108 6.36 7.98 -15.15
CA VAL A 108 6.44 6.55 -15.47
C VAL A 108 5.29 5.78 -14.81
N SER A 109 4.62 4.94 -15.59
CA SER A 109 3.71 3.90 -15.10
C SER A 109 4.50 2.62 -14.82
N LEU A 110 4.35 2.06 -13.62
CA LEU A 110 5.00 0.82 -13.20
C LEU A 110 4.00 -0.34 -13.17
N THR A 111 4.27 -1.39 -13.92
CA THR A 111 3.48 -2.63 -13.91
C THR A 111 4.29 -3.76 -13.31
N VAL A 112 3.76 -4.45 -12.30
CA VAL A 112 4.49 -5.47 -11.52
C VAL A 112 3.83 -6.82 -11.67
N ASP A 113 4.61 -7.82 -12.06
CA ASP A 113 4.16 -9.22 -12.21
C ASP A 113 4.25 -9.96 -10.87
N MET A 114 3.82 -11.22 -10.82
CA MET A 114 3.76 -12.00 -9.59
C MET A 114 4.96 -12.91 -9.39
N GLY A 115 5.45 -12.96 -8.14
CA GLY A 115 6.61 -13.74 -7.73
C GLY A 115 7.29 -13.14 -6.52
N SER A 116 8.42 -13.71 -6.09
CA SER A 116 9.14 -13.20 -4.91
C SER A 116 9.56 -11.74 -5.07
N PHE A 117 9.90 -11.30 -6.28
CA PHE A 117 10.27 -9.89 -6.57
C PHE A 117 9.10 -8.93 -6.34
N HIS A 118 7.85 -9.36 -6.50
CA HIS A 118 6.67 -8.54 -6.20
C HIS A 118 6.63 -8.15 -4.72
N ILE A 119 6.96 -9.07 -3.80
CA ILE A 119 6.98 -8.77 -2.36
C ILE A 119 8.04 -7.71 -2.05
N TRP A 120 9.21 -7.80 -2.69
CA TRP A 120 10.24 -6.78 -2.57
C TRP A 120 9.70 -5.43 -3.08
N ILE A 121 9.18 -5.37 -4.31
CA ILE A 121 8.66 -4.12 -4.87
C ILE A 121 7.51 -3.53 -4.03
N ALA A 122 6.56 -4.35 -3.57
CA ALA A 122 5.45 -3.94 -2.71
C ALA A 122 5.94 -3.42 -1.35
N ARG A 123 6.91 -4.10 -0.74
CA ARG A 123 7.52 -3.66 0.53
C ARG A 123 8.24 -2.32 0.39
N TYR A 124 8.75 -1.99 -0.80
CA TYR A 124 9.44 -0.73 -1.09
C TYR A 124 8.62 0.25 -1.94
N LEU A 125 7.30 0.04 -2.02
CA LEU A 125 6.42 0.83 -2.89
C LEU A 125 6.48 2.33 -2.58
N TYR A 126 6.64 2.67 -1.29
CA TYR A 126 6.80 4.04 -0.80
C TYR A 126 8.05 4.78 -1.31
N SER A 127 9.01 4.06 -1.91
CA SER A 127 10.22 4.65 -2.46
C SER A 127 10.10 4.96 -3.95
N PHE A 128 9.09 4.43 -4.64
CA PHE A 128 8.81 4.77 -6.01
C PHE A 128 7.95 6.02 -6.08
N ARG A 129 8.28 6.92 -6.99
CA ARG A 129 7.46 8.09 -7.30
C ARG A 129 6.79 7.93 -8.65
N ALA A 130 6.24 6.75 -8.93
CA ALA A 130 5.54 6.47 -10.18
C ALA A 130 4.25 7.29 -10.31
N ARG A 131 3.87 7.62 -11.54
CA ARG A 131 2.55 8.22 -11.84
C ARG A 131 1.41 7.30 -11.41
N GLN A 132 1.58 6.02 -11.72
CA GLN A 132 0.61 4.96 -11.52
C GLN A 132 1.35 3.65 -11.31
N ILE A 133 0.89 2.85 -10.35
CA ILE A 133 1.44 1.52 -10.09
C ILE A 133 0.32 0.50 -10.25
N MET A 134 0.53 -0.49 -11.12
CA MET A 134 -0.37 -1.61 -11.33
C MET A 134 0.27 -2.88 -10.75
N ILE A 135 -0.37 -3.43 -9.72
CA ILE A 135 0.09 -4.62 -9.01
C ILE A 135 -1.09 -5.57 -8.82
N SER A 136 -0.93 -6.82 -9.24
CA SER A 136 -1.94 -7.85 -8.98
C SER A 136 -1.87 -8.26 -7.51
N ASN A 137 -2.99 -8.21 -6.78
CA ASN A 137 -3.03 -8.66 -5.39
C ASN A 137 -4.13 -9.72 -5.11
N GLY A 138 -5.22 -9.73 -5.89
CA GLY A 138 -6.34 -10.64 -5.64
C GLY A 138 -6.09 -12.10 -6.04
N GLN A 139 -5.88 -12.37 -7.34
CA GLN A 139 -5.69 -13.74 -7.85
C GLN A 139 -4.21 -14.13 -7.98
N GLN A 140 -3.30 -13.18 -7.75
CA GLN A 140 -1.85 -13.40 -7.90
C GLN A 140 -1.48 -13.98 -9.28
N THR A 141 -2.17 -13.53 -10.34
CA THR A 141 -1.97 -14.00 -11.71
C THR A 141 -0.59 -13.61 -12.25
N MET A 142 0.17 -14.61 -12.72
CA MET A 142 1.45 -14.40 -13.40
C MET A 142 1.27 -14.03 -14.87
N GLY A 143 2.21 -13.26 -15.42
CA GLY A 143 2.24 -12.84 -16.83
C GLY A 143 1.47 -11.57 -17.13
N VAL A 144 1.03 -10.84 -16.11
CA VAL A 144 0.17 -9.64 -16.25
C VAL A 144 0.95 -8.37 -16.57
N ALA A 145 2.23 -8.27 -16.19
CA ALA A 145 2.94 -6.99 -16.23
C ALA A 145 3.13 -6.46 -17.65
N LEU A 146 3.60 -7.30 -18.58
CA LEU A 146 3.86 -6.86 -19.95
C LEU A 146 2.55 -6.49 -20.70
N PRO A 147 1.48 -7.30 -20.68
CA PRO A 147 0.21 -6.89 -21.26
C PRO A 147 -0.34 -5.59 -20.67
N TRP A 148 -0.21 -5.38 -19.36
CA TRP A 148 -0.60 -4.12 -18.73
C TRP A 148 0.25 -2.93 -19.21
N ALA A 149 1.56 -3.11 -19.37
CA ALA A 149 2.46 -2.06 -19.84
C ALA A 149 2.16 -1.63 -21.29
N ILE A 150 1.70 -2.54 -22.14
CA ILE A 150 1.30 -2.21 -23.52
C ILE A 150 0.03 -1.35 -23.55
N GLY A 151 -0.87 -1.53 -22.59
CA GLY A 151 -2.15 -0.82 -22.53
C GLY A 151 -2.14 0.49 -21.73
N ALA A 152 -1.10 0.75 -20.94
CA ALA A 152 -0.97 1.90 -20.05
C ALA A 152 -0.53 3.19 -20.78
#